data_AF-A0A8C1RR30-F1
#
_entry.id   AF-A0A8C1RR30-F1
#
_cell.length_a   1.000
_cell.length_b   1.000
_cell.length_c   1.000
_cell.angle_alpha   90.00
_cell.angle_beta   90.00
_cell.angle_gamma   90.00
#
_symmetry.space_group_name_H-M   'P 1'
#
loop_
_entity.id
_entity.type
_entity.pdbx_description
1 polymer ?
#
loop_
_entity_poly.entity_id
_entity_poly.type
_entity_poly.pdbx_seq_one_letter_code
_entity_poly.pdbx_strand_id
1 'polypeptide(L)'
;MAESNSASFPHTAPNGSSRHEKSLGLLTVKFVTLLQEAKDGVLDLKVAADSLAVKQKRRIYDITNVLEGIGLIEKKTKNTIQWKGESSGCQPQEVLEQVELLKANIADLEIQERELDMQKACLNELQLFFSTLLATAKPLNYGFSSHLIFCQSPVYVFAN
;
A
#
# COMPACT_ATOMS: atom_id res chain seq x y z
N MET A 1 53.50 66.48 7.86
CA MET A 1 53.32 65.17 8.52
C MET A 1 52.14 65.33 9.48
N ALA A 2 51.01 64.65 9.39
CA ALA A 2 50.52 63.58 8.52
C ALA A 2 48.98 63.72 8.45
N GLU A 3 48.39 63.58 7.26
CA GLU A 3 46.94 63.44 7.08
C GLU A 3 46.54 61.99 7.32
N SER A 4 45.62 61.77 8.26
CA SER A 4 45.03 60.47 8.55
C SER A 4 43.92 60.18 7.54
N ASN A 5 44.29 59.56 6.42
CA ASN A 5 43.36 59.07 5.40
C ASN A 5 42.63 57.80 5.93
N SER A 6 41.40 57.94 6.42
CA SER A 6 40.55 56.81 6.80
C SER A 6 39.96 56.15 5.55
N ALA A 7 40.68 55.14 5.06
CA ALA A 7 40.23 54.28 3.98
C ALA A 7 38.88 53.63 4.31
N SER A 8 37.85 54.01 3.56
CA SER A 8 36.56 53.35 3.49
C SER A 8 36.73 51.99 2.80
N PHE A 9 36.65 50.90 3.56
CA PHE A 9 36.47 49.56 3.01
C PHE A 9 34.99 49.37 2.63
N PRO A 10 34.63 49.15 1.36
CA PRO A 10 33.33 48.60 1.05
C PRO A 10 33.38 47.12 1.42
N HIS A 11 32.88 46.78 2.61
CA HIS A 11 32.48 45.41 2.91
C HIS A 11 31.29 45.05 2.04
N THR A 12 31.57 44.57 0.83
CA THR A 12 30.58 43.92 -0.02
C THR A 12 30.16 42.64 0.70
N ALA A 13 28.90 42.60 1.14
CA ALA A 13 28.28 41.43 1.76
C ALA A 13 28.48 40.19 0.86
N PRO A 14 28.82 39.03 1.41
CA PRO A 14 29.06 37.84 0.60
C PRO A 14 27.74 37.36 -0.01
N ASN A 15 27.72 37.32 -1.34
CA ASN A 15 26.70 36.73 -2.19
C ASN A 15 26.14 35.41 -1.62
N GLY A 16 25.00 35.48 -0.92
CA GLY A 16 24.27 34.32 -0.40
C GLY A 16 23.58 33.47 -1.47
N SER A 17 23.44 34.00 -2.69
CA SER A 17 22.79 33.33 -3.83
C SER A 17 23.60 32.14 -4.39
N SER A 18 24.93 32.30 -4.50
CA SER A 18 25.84 31.32 -5.13
C SER A 18 25.86 29.94 -4.45
N ARG A 19 25.62 29.89 -3.13
CA ARG A 19 25.63 28.63 -2.38
C ARG A 19 24.36 27.80 -2.63
N HIS A 20 23.22 28.45 -2.77
CA HIS A 20 21.93 27.78 -2.95
C HIS A 20 21.82 27.08 -4.31
N GLU A 21 22.33 27.73 -5.37
CA GLU A 21 22.36 27.21 -6.74
C GLU A 21 23.13 25.89 -6.89
N LYS A 22 24.06 25.60 -5.96
CA LYS A 22 24.88 24.37 -5.94
C LYS A 22 24.49 23.43 -4.81
N SER A 23 23.36 23.67 -4.16
CA SER A 23 22.89 22.84 -3.06
C SER A 23 22.52 21.44 -3.55
N LEU A 24 22.76 20.43 -2.72
CA LEU A 24 22.38 19.06 -3.03
C LEU A 24 20.88 18.95 -3.27
N GLY A 25 20.05 19.64 -2.47
CA GLY A 25 18.60 19.65 -2.63
C GLY A 25 18.15 20.11 -4.02
N LEU A 26 18.70 21.23 -4.53
CA LEU A 26 18.35 21.71 -5.87
C LEU A 26 18.82 20.74 -6.97
N LEU A 27 20.00 20.13 -6.81
CA LEU A 27 20.49 19.11 -7.74
C LEU A 27 19.60 17.86 -7.71
N THR A 28 19.13 17.44 -6.54
CA THR A 28 18.21 16.31 -6.40
C THR A 28 16.90 16.58 -7.12
N VAL A 29 16.31 17.77 -6.95
CA VAL A 29 15.05 18.14 -7.65
C VAL A 29 15.24 18.04 -9.16
N LYS A 30 16.28 18.67 -9.71
CA LYS A 30 16.58 18.60 -11.15
C LYS A 30 16.86 17.17 -11.63
N PHE A 31 17.58 16.39 -10.83
CA PHE A 31 17.90 14.99 -11.16
C PHE A 31 16.63 14.13 -11.24
N VAL A 32 15.70 14.30 -10.29
CA VAL A 32 14.42 13.59 -10.29
C VAL A 32 13.56 14.01 -11.48
N THR A 33 13.52 15.29 -11.84
CA THR A 33 12.83 15.74 -13.06
C THR A 33 13.37 15.05 -14.31
N LEU A 34 14.69 15.00 -14.50
CA LEU A 34 15.30 14.28 -15.63
C LEU A 34 14.98 12.79 -15.61
N LEU A 35 14.91 12.19 -14.43
CA LEU A 35 14.58 10.77 -14.26
C LEU A 35 13.12 10.45 -14.60
N GLN A 36 12.21 11.37 -14.29
CA GLN A 36 10.78 11.26 -14.63
C GLN A 36 10.52 11.49 -16.13
N GLU A 37 11.27 12.41 -16.75
CA GLU A 37 11.21 12.68 -18.19
C GLU A 37 11.89 11.60 -19.03
N ALA A 38 12.74 10.77 -18.42
CA ALA A 38 13.48 9.72 -19.11
C ALA A 38 12.55 8.62 -19.63
N LYS A 39 12.70 8.31 -20.92
CA LYS A 39 11.95 7.22 -21.56
C LYS A 39 12.22 5.89 -20.84
N ASP A 40 11.15 5.12 -20.63
CA ASP A 40 11.17 3.82 -19.94
C ASP A 40 11.71 3.88 -18.49
N GLY A 41 11.82 5.09 -17.91
CA GLY A 41 12.42 5.29 -16.59
C GLY A 41 13.92 5.02 -16.55
N VAL A 42 14.62 5.06 -17.70
CA VAL A 42 16.06 4.76 -17.79
C VAL A 42 16.86 6.04 -18.03
N LEU A 43 17.71 6.42 -17.07
CA LEU A 43 18.50 7.64 -17.14
C LEU A 43 20.01 7.35 -17.31
N ASP A 44 20.64 7.98 -18.30
CA ASP A 44 22.10 8.00 -18.46
C ASP A 44 22.72 9.05 -17.54
N LEU A 45 23.61 8.60 -16.66
CA LEU A 45 24.31 9.43 -15.68
C LEU A 45 25.24 10.46 -16.32
N LYS A 46 25.71 10.25 -17.55
CA LYS A 46 26.50 11.24 -18.29
C LYS A 46 25.62 12.42 -18.70
N VAL A 47 24.45 12.12 -19.29
CA VAL A 47 23.48 13.15 -19.70
C VAL A 47 23.01 13.93 -18.48
N ALA A 48 22.68 13.23 -17.39
CA ALA A 48 22.31 13.89 -16.15
C ALA A 48 23.43 14.80 -15.62
N ALA A 49 24.69 14.36 -15.63
CA ALA A 49 25.82 15.17 -15.18
C ALA A 49 26.00 16.46 -16.00
N ASP A 50 25.80 16.39 -17.31
CA ASP A 50 25.86 17.54 -18.22
C ASP A 50 24.70 18.51 -17.94
N SER A 51 23.47 18.01 -17.82
CA SER A 51 22.28 18.83 -17.54
C SER A 51 22.29 19.47 -16.15
N LEU A 52 22.85 18.79 -15.15
CA LEU A 52 22.98 19.32 -13.79
C LEU A 52 24.15 20.32 -13.66
N ALA A 53 24.91 20.55 -14.75
CA ALA A 53 26.08 21.42 -14.81
C ALA A 53 27.09 21.17 -13.67
N VAL A 54 27.16 19.92 -13.19
CA VAL A 54 28.01 19.57 -12.05
C VAL A 54 29.42 19.36 -12.57
N LYS A 55 30.30 20.34 -12.34
CA LYS A 55 31.74 20.21 -12.68
C LYS A 55 32.42 19.00 -11.99
N GLN A 56 31.81 18.42 -10.96
CA GLN A 56 32.34 17.30 -10.17
C GLN A 56 31.31 16.17 -10.03
N LYS A 57 31.63 14.97 -10.53
CA LYS A 57 30.76 13.78 -10.46
C LYS A 57 30.35 13.33 -9.05
N ARG A 58 30.93 13.93 -8.00
CA ARG A 58 30.68 13.56 -6.60
C ARG A 58 29.21 13.67 -6.19
N ARG A 59 28.47 14.68 -6.67
CA ARG A 59 27.08 14.93 -6.27
C ARG A 59 26.10 13.94 -6.86
N ILE A 60 26.39 13.40 -8.04
CA ILE A 60 25.56 12.34 -8.65
C ILE A 60 25.53 11.12 -7.74
N TYR A 61 26.68 10.72 -7.20
CA TYR A 61 26.76 9.59 -6.26
C TYR A 61 26.05 9.86 -4.93
N ASP A 62 26.10 11.10 -4.42
CA ASP A 62 25.33 11.45 -3.22
C ASP A 62 23.83 11.20 -3.44
N ILE A 63 23.31 11.61 -4.60
CA ILE A 63 21.90 11.44 -4.96
C ILE A 63 21.59 9.97 -5.22
N THR A 64 22.37 9.28 -6.05
CA THR A 64 22.09 7.89 -6.42
C THR A 64 22.21 6.95 -5.24
N ASN A 65 23.19 7.13 -4.34
CA ASN A 65 23.35 6.23 -3.19
C ASN A 65 22.16 6.34 -2.22
N VAL A 66 21.62 7.55 -2.03
CA VAL A 66 20.44 7.74 -1.19
C VAL A 66 19.21 7.13 -1.85
N LEU A 67 18.98 7.39 -3.15
CA LEU A 67 17.84 6.84 -3.87
C LEU A 67 17.90 5.31 -4.00
N GLU A 68 19.11 4.75 -4.18
CA GLU A 68 19.36 3.30 -4.20
C GLU A 68 19.18 2.69 -2.82
N GLY A 69 19.66 3.36 -1.76
CA GLY A 69 19.47 2.92 -0.38
C GLY A 69 18.01 2.91 0.07
N ILE A 70 17.17 3.79 -0.49
CA ILE A 70 15.70 3.77 -0.29
C ILE A 70 15.03 2.71 -1.19
N GLY A 71 15.67 2.30 -2.29
CA GLY A 71 15.13 1.36 -3.26
C GLY A 71 14.26 2.00 -4.36
N LEU A 72 14.35 3.32 -4.55
CA LEU A 72 13.62 4.04 -5.61
C LEU A 72 14.28 3.92 -6.98
N ILE A 73 15.56 3.54 -7.03
CA ILE A 73 16.30 3.29 -8.27
C ILE A 73 17.11 2.01 -8.16
N GLU A 74 17.53 1.49 -9.31
CA GLU A 74 18.54 0.45 -9.41
C GLU A 74 19.59 0.74 -10.48
N LYS A 75 20.76 0.14 -10.30
CA LYS A 75 21.85 0.24 -11.25
C LYS A 75 21.68 -0.80 -12.35
N LYS A 76 21.46 -0.32 -13.58
CA LYS A 76 21.39 -1.17 -14.78
C LYS A 76 22.77 -1.42 -15.38
N THR A 77 23.56 -0.35 -15.51
CA THR A 77 24.97 -0.43 -15.96
C THR A 77 25.83 0.58 -15.21
N LYS A 78 27.14 0.64 -15.51
CA LYS A 78 28.04 1.62 -14.88
C LYS A 78 27.63 3.09 -15.08
N ASN A 79 26.91 3.40 -16.16
CA ASN A 79 26.49 4.77 -16.50
C ASN A 79 24.96 4.91 -16.58
N THR A 80 24.19 3.90 -16.20
CA THR A 80 22.74 3.88 -16.42
C THR A 80 22.04 3.40 -15.18
N ILE A 81 21.03 4.15 -14.75
CA ILE A 81 20.13 3.79 -13.65
C ILE A 81 18.70 3.66 -14.17
N GLN A 82 17.89 2.90 -13.44
CA GLN A 82 16.48 2.69 -13.74
C GLN A 82 15.63 3.11 -12.55
N TRP A 83 14.57 3.87 -12.82
CA TRP A 83 13.57 4.29 -11.85
C TRP A 83 12.64 3.13 -11.50
N LYS A 84 12.41 2.93 -10.20
CA LYS A 84 11.46 1.97 -9.64
C LYS A 84 10.21 2.63 -9.07
N GLY A 85 10.31 3.90 -8.68
CA GLY A 85 9.34 4.58 -7.82
C GLY A 85 7.99 4.93 -8.46
N GLU A 86 7.88 4.81 -9.77
CA GLU A 86 6.63 4.99 -10.50
C GLU A 86 6.78 4.16 -11.75
N SER A 87 5.83 3.28 -11.99
CA SER A 87 5.77 2.51 -13.23
C SER A 87 5.69 3.53 -14.36
N SER A 88 6.82 3.80 -15.00
CA SER A 88 6.85 4.38 -16.34
C SER A 88 5.77 3.64 -17.12
N GLY A 89 4.83 4.38 -17.73
CA GLY A 89 3.49 3.93 -18.17
C GLY A 89 3.41 2.76 -19.16
N CYS A 90 4.45 1.95 -19.27
CA CYS A 90 4.46 0.59 -19.76
C CYS A 90 4.50 -0.36 -18.56
N GLN A 91 3.35 -0.58 -17.90
CA GLN A 91 3.15 -1.85 -17.21
C GLN A 91 3.45 -2.95 -18.26
N PRO A 92 4.32 -3.93 -17.98
CA PRO A 92 4.50 -5.05 -18.89
C PRO A 92 3.11 -5.57 -19.25
N GLN A 93 2.82 -5.79 -20.53
CA GLN A 93 1.49 -6.21 -21.01
C GLN A 93 0.95 -7.40 -20.19
N GLU A 94 1.85 -8.29 -19.79
CA GLU A 94 1.60 -9.43 -18.90
C GLU A 94 1.04 -9.04 -17.51
N VAL A 95 1.46 -7.91 -16.94
CA VAL A 95 0.94 -7.38 -15.67
C VAL A 95 -0.44 -6.77 -15.84
N LEU A 96 -0.70 -6.08 -16.97
CA LEU A 96 -2.03 -5.55 -17.26
C LEU A 96 -3.04 -6.68 -17.47
N GLU A 97 -2.68 -7.71 -18.24
CA GLU A 97 -3.51 -8.90 -18.45
C GLU A 97 -3.79 -9.65 -17.13
N GLN A 98 -2.78 -9.78 -16.27
CA GLN A 98 -2.97 -10.36 -14.93
C GLN A 98 -3.93 -9.52 -14.08
N VAL A 99 -3.84 -8.19 -14.13
CA VAL A 99 -4.74 -7.30 -13.39
C VAL A 99 -6.18 -7.43 -13.90
N GLU A 100 -6.38 -7.53 -15.21
CA GLU A 100 -7.71 -7.75 -15.80
C GLU A 100 -8.28 -9.11 -15.40
N LEU A 101 -7.47 -10.17 -15.45
CA LEU A 101 -7.87 -11.51 -15.01
C LEU A 101 -8.23 -11.52 -13.52
N LEU A 102 -7.42 -10.90 -12.67
CA LEU A 102 -7.68 -10.82 -11.23
C LEU A 102 -8.97 -10.04 -10.94
N LYS A 103 -9.25 -8.96 -11.69
CA LYS A 103 -10.51 -8.23 -11.57
C LYS A 103 -11.71 -9.09 -11.97
N ALA A 104 -11.60 -9.87 -13.04
CA ALA A 104 -12.66 -10.80 -13.44
C ALA A 104 -12.90 -11.87 -12.36
N ASN A 105 -11.82 -12.44 -11.81
CA ASN A 105 -11.93 -13.41 -10.71
C ASN A 105 -12.59 -12.82 -9.46
N ILE A 106 -12.29 -11.56 -9.11
CA ILE A 106 -12.97 -10.87 -7.99
C ILE A 106 -14.47 -10.75 -8.26
N ALA A 107 -14.86 -10.32 -9.46
CA ALA A 107 -16.27 -10.19 -9.82
C ALA A 107 -17.01 -11.54 -9.77
N ASP A 108 -16.38 -12.63 -10.23
CA ASP A 108 -16.94 -13.97 -10.15
C ASP A 108 -17.09 -14.45 -8.70
N LEU A 109 -16.09 -14.20 -7.85
CA LEU A 109 -16.15 -14.53 -6.43
C LEU A 109 -17.25 -13.73 -5.71
N GLU A 110 -17.44 -12.46 -6.03
CA GLU A 110 -18.52 -11.63 -5.49
C GLU A 110 -19.91 -12.14 -5.90
N ILE A 111 -20.05 -12.75 -7.09
CA ILE A 111 -21.30 -13.42 -7.49
C ILE A 111 -21.52 -14.68 -6.65
N GLN A 112 -20.48 -15.50 -6.46
CA GLN A 112 -20.58 -16.71 -5.65
C GLN A 112 -20.90 -16.41 -4.19
N GLU A 113 -20.29 -15.38 -3.61
CA GLU A 113 -20.57 -14.92 -2.25
C GLU A 113 -22.04 -14.51 -2.10
N ARG A 114 -22.59 -13.74 -3.05
CA ARG A 114 -24.01 -13.35 -3.04
C ARG A 114 -24.95 -14.55 -3.13
N GLU A 115 -24.62 -15.55 -3.94
CA GLU A 115 -25.40 -16.79 -4.02
C GLU A 115 -25.40 -17.54 -2.69
N LEU A 116 -24.23 -17.68 -2.06
CA LEU A 116 -24.11 -18.32 -0.75
C LEU A 116 -24.87 -17.55 0.34
N ASP A 117 -24.83 -16.22 0.33
CA ASP A 117 -25.59 -15.38 1.25
C ASP A 117 -27.10 -15.53 1.05
N MET A 118 -27.57 -15.64 -0.20
CA MET A 118 -28.98 -15.90 -0.50
C MET A 118 -29.42 -17.28 0.01
N GLN A 119 -28.60 -18.32 -0.21
CA GLN A 119 -28.87 -19.66 0.31
C GLN A 119 -28.92 -19.68 1.83
N LYS A 120 -27.97 -19.00 2.49
CA LYS A 120 -27.93 -18.87 3.95
C LYS A 120 -29.16 -18.13 4.48
N ALA A 121 -29.57 -17.04 3.84
CA ALA A 121 -30.78 -16.30 4.20
C ALA A 121 -32.03 -17.18 4.08
N CYS A 122 -32.16 -17.94 2.98
CA CYS A 122 -33.27 -18.88 2.79
C CYS A 122 -33.33 -19.96 3.88
N LEU A 123 -32.18 -20.55 4.23
CA LEU A 123 -32.11 -21.53 5.31
C LEU A 123 -32.49 -20.93 6.66
N ASN A 124 -32.06 -19.71 6.96
CA ASN A 124 -32.43 -19.02 8.19
C ASN A 124 -33.94 -18.73 8.26
N GLU A 125 -34.55 -18.32 7.15
CA GLU A 125 -36.01 -18.11 7.07
C GLU A 125 -36.77 -19.42 7.31
N LEU A 126 -36.33 -20.51 6.70
CA LEU A 126 -36.92 -21.83 6.94
C LEU A 126 -36.76 -22.27 8.41
N GLN A 127 -35.58 -22.05 9.00
CA GLN A 127 -35.35 -22.35 10.41
C GLN A 127 -36.31 -21.55 11.33
N LEU A 128 -36.53 -20.27 11.02
CA LEU A 128 -37.46 -19.42 11.76
C LEU A 128 -38.91 -19.90 11.60
N PHE A 129 -39.30 -20.29 10.38
CA PHE A 129 -40.61 -20.85 10.10
C PHE A 129 -40.87 -22.13 10.91
N PHE A 130 -39.94 -23.08 10.92
CA PHE A 130 -40.05 -24.31 11.71
C PHE A 130 -40.11 -24.02 13.21
N SER A 131 -39.27 -23.12 13.71
CA SER A 131 -39.30 -22.71 15.13
C SER A 131 -40.66 -22.13 15.53
N THR A 132 -41.26 -21.32 14.65
CA THR A 132 -42.57 -20.71 14.88
C THR A 132 -43.69 -21.74 14.81
N LEU A 133 -43.61 -22.66 13.84
CA LEU A 133 -44.57 -23.76 13.70
C LEU A 133 -44.57 -24.67 14.93
N LEU A 134 -43.40 -25.03 15.44
CA LEU A 134 -43.26 -25.81 16.67
C LEU A 134 -43.80 -25.07 17.90
N ALA A 135 -43.59 -23.75 17.99
CA ALA A 135 -44.10 -22.94 19.10
C ALA A 135 -45.63 -22.77 19.09
N THR A 136 -46.25 -22.80 17.92
CA THR A 136 -47.71 -22.61 17.75
C THR A 136 -48.50 -23.92 17.72
N ALA A 137 -47.82 -25.05 17.51
CA ALA A 137 -48.39 -26.37 17.69
C ALA A 137 -48.74 -26.59 19.17
N LYS A 138 -49.99 -26.27 19.55
CA LYS A 138 -50.53 -26.57 20.89
C LYS A 138 -50.33 -28.06 21.18
N PRO A 139 -49.84 -28.45 22.38
CA PRO A 139 -49.83 -29.85 22.75
C PRO A 139 -51.27 -30.36 22.74
N LEU A 140 -51.53 -31.43 22.00
CA LEU A 140 -52.81 -32.13 22.06
C LEU A 140 -52.98 -32.64 23.50
N ASN A 141 -53.78 -31.93 24.29
CA ASN A 141 -54.17 -32.32 25.63
C ASN A 141 -55.14 -33.50 25.53
N TYR A 142 -54.59 -34.71 25.36
CA TYR A 142 -55.32 -35.93 25.63
C TYR A 142 -55.32 -36.12 27.15
N GLY A 143 -56.44 -35.75 27.77
CA GLY A 143 -56.66 -35.92 29.20
C GLY A 143 -56.51 -37.38 29.61
N PHE A 144 -55.46 -37.68 30.36
CA PHE A 144 -55.36 -38.93 31.10
C PHE A 144 -55.82 -38.67 32.54
N SER A 145 -56.96 -39.28 32.85
CA SER A 145 -57.61 -39.29 34.16
C SER A 145 -56.65 -39.81 35.23
N SER A 146 -56.55 -39.06 36.31
CA SER A 146 -55.73 -39.33 37.48
C SER A 146 -56.19 -40.59 38.22
N HIS A 147 -55.44 -41.69 38.09
CA HIS A 147 -55.39 -42.70 39.12
C HIS A 147 -53.98 -43.29 39.23
N LEU A 148 -53.36 -43.07 40.40
CA LEU A 148 -52.43 -43.97 41.11
C LEU A 148 -51.41 -44.72 40.22
N ILE A 149 -50.11 -44.54 40.37
CA ILE A 149 -49.32 -44.92 41.55
C ILE A 149 -47.98 -44.17 41.47
N PHE A 150 -47.67 -43.41 42.52
CA PHE A 150 -46.32 -42.99 42.82
C PHE A 150 -45.65 -44.17 43.54
N CYS A 151 -44.77 -44.91 42.86
CA CYS A 151 -43.86 -45.86 43.51
C CYS A 151 -42.42 -45.46 43.17
N GLN A 152 -41.81 -44.77 44.13
CA GLN A 152 -40.36 -44.64 44.24
C GLN A 152 -39.71 -46.02 44.31
N SER A 153 -38.64 -46.22 43.55
CA SER A 153 -37.47 -46.97 44.02
C SER A 153 -36.19 -46.43 43.34
N PRO A 154 -35.12 -46.16 44.11
CA PRO A 154 -33.86 -45.66 43.61
C PRO A 154 -32.92 -46.84 43.32
N VAL A 155 -32.39 -46.95 42.10
CA VAL A 155 -31.37 -47.96 41.78
C VAL A 155 -30.29 -47.32 40.90
N TYR A 156 -29.16 -47.07 41.56
CA TYR A 156 -27.77 -47.03 41.08
C TYR A 156 -27.24 -45.77 40.37
N VAL A 157 -26.45 -45.00 41.13
CA VAL A 157 -25.18 -44.43 40.63
C VAL A 157 -24.09 -44.70 41.66
N PHE A 158 -23.13 -45.52 41.24
CA PHE A 158 -21.80 -45.68 41.84
C PHE A 158 -21.03 -44.36 41.78
N ALA A 159 -20.41 -43.92 42.88
CA ALA A 159 -19.15 -43.15 42.86
C ALA A 159 -18.55 -43.02 44.27
N ASN A 160 -17.40 -43.69 44.45
CA ASN A 160 -16.37 -43.63 45.51
C ASN A 160 -16.76 -43.92 46.96
#